data_AF-A0AAY4ECH1-F1
#
_entry.id   AF-A0AAY4ECH1-F1
#
_cell.length_a   1.000
_cell.length_b   1.000
_cell.length_c   1.000
_cell.angle_alpha   90.00
_cell.angle_beta   90.00
_cell.angle_gamma   90.00
#
_symmetry.space_group_name_H-M   'P 1'
#
loop_
_entity.id
_entity.type
_entity.pdbx_description
1 polymer ?
#
loop_
_entity_poly.entity_id
_entity_poly.type
_entity_poly.pdbx_seq_one_letter_code
_entity_poly.pdbx_strand_id
1 'polypeptide(L)'
;MSYIVILAWALLYLCFSFYAKLPWASCGHTWNTENCEDFDALNKYNQTINSSLTSPAIEFWERRVLAISGGIDKLGSVRWEILLCAIAMWVICYFCIWKGVKSTGKVVYFTATFPYVMLLVLLIRGLTLPGALQGIVYYLKPELTPLLDPQVWMEAVTQVFFSFGVGGGVLISLGSYNPYNNNCYRNCFWLCLLNAATSLVAGFAVFSVLGFMAHEYNVGIAEVAESGPGLAFIAYPQAVAMMPLPQLWAICFFIMIILLGLDSQFVMMEGVIMPVIDLAPTVLRRPGRRELLLLVFSLFCFSMSILMVTEGGIYVLQVFDYYGTNASSKLFLSSLQCLIMGWIFGAERMCDVIEDMTGVRPSRFFSFCWRYLTPLVCTVSLIGALANYKPLTFNRTYTYPGWVNVLGWMMTLSSGLAVPVLAVYLLCTGKGSLKQRCIHLCQCADDLPLTRKQREELSKLTPDAL
;
A
#
# COMPACT_ATOMS: atom_id res chain seq x y z
N MET A 1 -3.99 8.20 5.36
CA MET A 1 -5.25 8.52 6.08
C MET A 1 -6.13 7.28 6.19
N SER A 2 -6.53 6.65 5.08
CA SER A 2 -7.36 5.43 5.07
C SER A 2 -6.68 4.19 5.66
N TYR A 3 -5.38 4.03 5.44
CA TYR A 3 -4.63 2.85 5.84
C TYR A 3 -4.68 2.55 7.36
N ILE A 4 -4.73 3.58 8.20
CA ILE A 4 -4.83 3.43 9.67
C ILE A 4 -6.16 2.78 10.11
N VAL A 5 -7.20 2.87 9.28
CA VAL A 5 -8.53 2.31 9.57
C VAL A 5 -8.47 0.78 9.42
N ILE A 6 -7.73 0.28 8.44
CA ILE A 6 -7.45 -1.15 8.28
C ILE A 6 -6.74 -1.71 9.51
N LEU A 7 -5.76 -0.96 10.02
CA LEU A 7 -5.07 -1.29 11.27
C LEU A 7 -6.00 -1.25 12.49
N ALA A 8 -6.93 -0.31 12.53
CA ALA A 8 -7.94 -0.24 13.59
C ALA A 8 -8.87 -1.46 13.58
N TRP A 9 -9.29 -1.93 12.40
CA TRP A 9 -10.04 -3.18 12.26
C TRP A 9 -9.22 -4.38 12.74
N ALA A 10 -7.96 -4.49 12.33
CA ALA A 10 -7.07 -5.57 12.77
C ALA A 10 -6.88 -5.57 14.30
N LEU A 11 -6.73 -4.39 14.92
CA LEU A 11 -6.65 -4.26 16.37
C LEU A 11 -7.95 -4.67 17.06
N LEU A 12 -9.11 -4.32 16.49
CA LEU A 12 -10.40 -4.73 17.03
C LEU A 12 -10.57 -6.27 16.98
N TYR A 13 -10.25 -6.89 15.84
CA TYR A 13 -10.27 -8.35 15.71
C TYR A 13 -9.26 -9.02 16.65
N LEU A 14 -8.08 -8.43 16.85
CA LEU A 14 -7.11 -8.91 17.84
C LEU A 14 -7.71 -8.90 19.25
N CYS A 15 -8.42 -7.84 19.65
CA CYS A 15 -9.10 -7.79 20.94
C CYS A 15 -10.15 -8.90 21.08
N PHE A 16 -10.97 -9.14 20.04
CA PHE A 16 -11.94 -10.23 20.03
C PHE A 16 -11.31 -11.63 20.01
N SER A 17 -10.07 -11.76 19.54
CA SER A 17 -9.36 -13.04 19.49
C SER A 17 -9.01 -13.60 20.89
N PHE A 18 -9.07 -12.76 21.94
CA PHE A 18 -8.88 -13.19 23.33
C PHE A 18 -10.14 -13.75 24.01
N TYR A 19 -11.28 -13.77 23.31
CA TYR A 19 -12.50 -14.40 23.83
C TYR A 19 -12.39 -15.93 23.82
N ALA A 20 -13.06 -16.58 24.77
CA ALA A 20 -13.07 -18.05 24.88
C ALA A 20 -13.65 -18.73 23.64
N LYS A 21 -14.62 -18.10 22.98
CA LYS A 21 -15.11 -18.48 21.65
C LYS A 21 -14.98 -17.27 20.72
N LEU A 22 -14.47 -17.50 19.51
CA LEU A 22 -14.33 -16.44 18.53
C LEU A 22 -15.72 -15.95 18.08
N PRO A 23 -16.01 -14.63 18.09
CA PRO A 23 -17.33 -14.10 17.76
C PRO A 23 -17.79 -14.32 16.31
N TRP A 24 -16.86 -14.66 15.41
CA TRP A 24 -17.13 -14.97 14.00
C TRP A 24 -17.19 -16.48 13.72
N ALA A 25 -17.10 -17.32 14.75
CA ALA A 25 -17.15 -18.78 14.60
C ALA A 25 -18.57 -19.37 14.66
N SER A 26 -19.53 -18.64 15.24
CA SER A 26 -20.90 -19.13 15.43
C SER A 26 -21.95 -18.05 15.18
N CYS A 27 -23.12 -18.46 14.72
CA CYS A 27 -24.35 -17.70 14.68
C CYS A 27 -25.03 -17.69 16.07
N GLY A 28 -26.00 -16.80 16.27
CA GLY A 28 -26.74 -16.66 17.53
C GLY A 28 -26.33 -15.48 18.40
N HIS A 29 -25.52 -14.57 17.86
CA HIS A 29 -25.27 -13.27 18.47
C HIS A 29 -26.36 -12.26 18.10
N THR A 30 -26.43 -11.15 18.84
CA THR A 30 -27.45 -10.10 18.65
C THR A 30 -27.41 -9.41 17.29
N TRP A 31 -26.30 -9.54 16.57
CA TRP A 31 -26.11 -8.96 15.23
C TRP A 31 -26.43 -9.94 14.11
N ASN A 32 -26.67 -11.22 14.42
CA ASN A 32 -26.92 -12.22 13.40
C ASN A 32 -28.36 -12.18 12.90
N THR A 33 -28.57 -12.56 11.64
CA THR A 33 -29.92 -12.77 11.08
C THR A 33 -30.33 -14.23 11.10
N GLU A 34 -31.60 -14.49 10.78
CA GLU A 34 -32.13 -15.85 10.59
C GLU A 34 -31.47 -16.60 9.43
N ASN A 35 -30.80 -15.89 8.51
CA ASN A 35 -30.09 -16.46 7.37
C ASN A 35 -28.61 -16.80 7.69
N CYS A 36 -28.17 -16.61 8.94
CA CYS A 36 -26.85 -17.00 9.39
C CYS A 36 -26.82 -18.50 9.62
N GLU A 37 -25.94 -19.21 8.94
CA GLU A 37 -25.73 -20.64 9.16
C GLU A 37 -24.33 -20.98 9.66
N ASP A 38 -24.29 -21.82 10.70
CA ASP A 38 -23.07 -22.40 11.22
C ASP A 38 -22.53 -23.49 10.28
N PHE A 39 -21.21 -23.60 10.23
CA PHE A 39 -20.52 -24.64 9.46
C PHE A 39 -20.98 -26.07 9.83
N ASP A 40 -21.17 -26.33 11.13
CA ASP A 40 -21.62 -27.65 11.62
C ASP A 40 -23.04 -28.02 11.18
N ALA A 41 -23.86 -27.04 10.79
CA ALA A 41 -25.22 -27.25 10.30
C ALA A 41 -25.25 -27.59 8.81
N LEU A 42 -24.40 -26.96 8.00
CA LEU A 42 -24.30 -27.17 6.54
C LEU A 42 -23.89 -28.61 6.19
N ASN A 43 -23.02 -29.23 7.00
CA ASN A 43 -22.58 -30.61 6.80
C ASN A 43 -23.62 -31.66 7.25
N LYS A 44 -24.57 -31.29 8.12
CA LYS A 44 -25.59 -32.22 8.66
C LYS A 44 -26.80 -32.40 7.75
N TYR A 45 -27.09 -31.40 6.94
CA TYR A 45 -28.18 -31.43 5.99
C TYR A 45 -27.57 -31.23 4.61
N ASN A 46 -27.53 -32.27 3.77
CA ASN A 46 -27.21 -32.19 2.33
C ASN A 46 -28.25 -31.30 1.60
N GLN A 47 -28.43 -30.07 2.04
CA GLN A 47 -29.35 -29.11 1.47
C GLN A 47 -28.62 -28.34 0.39
N THR A 48 -29.28 -28.22 -0.75
CA THR A 48 -28.96 -27.25 -1.79
C THR A 48 -28.79 -25.88 -1.14
N ILE A 49 -27.57 -25.34 -1.24
CA ILE A 49 -27.22 -24.00 -0.76
C ILE A 49 -28.19 -23.00 -1.40
N ASN A 50 -29.14 -22.49 -0.63
CA ASN A 50 -29.94 -21.35 -1.06
C ASN A 50 -29.00 -20.14 -1.16
N SER A 51 -29.11 -19.38 -2.25
CA SER A 51 -28.29 -18.20 -2.53
C SER A 51 -28.46 -17.04 -1.54
N SER A 52 -29.28 -17.20 -0.51
CA SER A 52 -29.56 -16.22 0.55
C SER A 52 -28.86 -16.51 1.88
N LEU A 53 -28.15 -17.63 2.02
CA LEU A 53 -27.45 -18.01 3.24
C LEU A 53 -26.13 -17.21 3.40
N THR A 54 -25.82 -16.82 4.64
CA THR A 54 -24.61 -16.03 4.95
C THR A 54 -23.81 -16.67 6.07
N SER A 55 -22.48 -16.51 6.03
CA SER A 55 -21.60 -17.05 7.08
C SER A 55 -21.55 -16.14 8.31
N PRO A 56 -21.27 -16.69 9.52
CA PRO A 56 -21.11 -15.89 10.73
C PRO A 56 -19.98 -14.86 10.60
N ALA A 57 -18.94 -15.14 9.81
CA ALA A 57 -17.85 -14.20 9.55
C ALA A 57 -18.28 -12.99 8.70
N ILE A 58 -19.10 -13.21 7.66
CA ILE A 58 -19.68 -12.13 6.86
C ILE A 58 -20.54 -11.23 7.74
N GLU A 59 -21.47 -11.82 8.50
CA GLU A 59 -22.34 -11.02 9.37
C GLU A 59 -21.59 -10.33 10.50
N PHE A 60 -20.56 -10.95 11.07
CA PHE A 60 -19.69 -10.30 12.05
C PHE A 60 -19.00 -9.06 11.44
N TRP A 61 -18.46 -9.17 10.23
CA TRP A 61 -17.83 -8.05 9.54
C TRP A 61 -18.83 -6.94 9.18
N GLU A 62 -19.90 -7.28 8.47
CA GLU A 62 -20.83 -6.30 7.92
C GLU A 62 -21.76 -5.70 8.98
N ARG A 63 -22.24 -6.49 9.94
CA ARG A 63 -23.26 -6.04 10.91
C ARG A 63 -22.68 -5.65 12.27
N ARG A 64 -21.66 -6.36 12.76
CA ARG A 64 -21.09 -6.09 14.10
C ARG A 64 -19.93 -5.10 14.09
N VAL A 65 -18.93 -5.36 13.25
CA VAL A 65 -17.73 -4.53 13.15
C VAL A 65 -18.08 -3.22 12.47
N LEU A 66 -18.49 -3.28 11.20
CA LEU A 66 -18.78 -2.10 10.40
C LEU A 66 -20.16 -1.51 10.68
N ALA A 67 -21.17 -2.37 10.87
CA ALA A 67 -22.59 -1.98 10.87
C ALA A 67 -22.93 -1.16 9.62
N ILE A 68 -22.72 -1.77 8.45
CA ILE A 68 -22.75 -1.10 7.14
C ILE A 68 -24.10 -0.39 6.94
N SER A 69 -24.01 0.92 6.70
CA SER A 69 -25.17 1.75 6.34
C SER A 69 -25.68 1.49 4.92
N GLY A 70 -26.83 2.05 4.55
CA GLY A 70 -27.39 1.87 3.21
C GLY A 70 -26.65 2.57 2.06
N GLY A 71 -25.60 3.36 2.32
CA GLY A 71 -24.84 4.05 1.28
C GLY A 71 -24.03 5.23 1.79
N ILE A 72 -23.22 5.82 0.91
CA ILE A 72 -22.31 6.93 1.25
C ILE A 72 -23.04 8.20 1.72
N ASP A 73 -24.27 8.45 1.25
CA ASP A 73 -25.09 9.59 1.68
C ASP A 73 -25.61 9.43 3.11
N LYS A 74 -25.58 8.21 3.66
CA LYS A 74 -26.07 7.86 4.99
C LYS A 74 -24.91 7.38 5.86
N LEU A 75 -23.97 8.27 6.18
CA LEU A 75 -22.78 7.92 6.97
C LEU A 75 -23.07 7.26 8.33
N GLY A 76 -24.25 7.51 8.91
CA GLY A 76 -24.68 6.89 10.17
C GLY A 76 -23.86 7.36 11.38
N SER A 77 -23.83 6.51 12.42
CA SER A 77 -23.11 6.82 13.67
C SER A 77 -21.62 6.45 13.60
N VAL A 78 -20.80 7.08 14.45
CA VAL A 78 -19.38 6.71 14.59
C VAL A 78 -19.28 5.41 15.37
N ARG A 79 -18.56 4.41 14.84
CA ARG A 79 -18.31 3.15 15.53
C ARG A 79 -17.24 3.36 16.62
N TRP A 80 -17.69 3.60 17.86
CA TRP A 80 -16.81 3.97 18.97
C TRP A 80 -15.67 2.98 19.25
N GLU A 81 -15.89 1.68 19.11
CA GLU A 81 -14.84 0.66 19.29
C GLU A 81 -13.73 0.80 18.24
N ILE A 82 -14.11 0.97 16.96
CA ILE A 82 -13.15 1.22 15.88
C ILE A 82 -12.45 2.57 16.08
N LEU A 83 -13.16 3.59 16.57
CA LEU A 83 -12.57 4.90 16.87
C LEU A 83 -11.49 4.79 17.95
N LEU A 84 -11.74 4.04 19.03
CA LEU A 84 -10.76 3.78 20.08
C LEU A 84 -9.54 3.02 19.53
N CYS A 85 -9.77 2.00 18.70
CA CYS A 85 -8.69 1.30 18.01
C CYS A 85 -7.90 2.24 17.09
N ALA A 86 -8.56 3.12 16.34
CA ALA A 86 -7.92 4.08 15.46
C ALA A 86 -7.07 5.10 16.24
N ILE A 87 -7.57 5.59 17.39
CA ILE A 87 -6.81 6.45 18.31
C ILE A 87 -5.56 5.71 18.78
N ALA A 88 -5.70 4.46 19.24
CA ALA A 88 -4.56 3.65 19.67
C ALA A 88 -3.52 3.47 18.56
N MET A 89 -3.96 3.15 17.32
CA MET A 89 -3.06 3.00 16.18
C MET A 89 -2.36 4.30 15.80
N TRP A 90 -3.04 5.45 15.86
CA TRP A 90 -2.40 6.76 15.63
C TRP A 90 -1.38 7.12 16.71
N VAL A 91 -1.68 6.82 17.98
CA VAL A 91 -0.76 7.04 19.09
C VAL A 91 0.50 6.19 18.92
N ILE A 92 0.35 4.90 18.61
CA ILE A 92 1.48 3.99 18.30
C ILE A 92 2.28 4.55 17.13
N CYS A 93 1.62 4.90 16.02
CA CYS A 93 2.25 5.45 14.84
C CYS A 93 3.06 6.73 15.13
N TYR A 94 2.49 7.64 15.92
CA TYR A 94 3.16 8.88 16.32
C TYR A 94 4.46 8.61 17.08
N PHE A 95 4.40 7.79 18.14
CA PHE A 95 5.57 7.49 18.97
C PHE A 95 6.63 6.65 18.26
N CYS A 96 6.25 5.82 17.29
CA CYS A 96 7.23 5.09 16.48
C CYS A 96 8.07 6.04 15.61
N ILE A 97 7.48 7.12 15.10
CA ILE A 97 8.09 8.03 14.10
C ILE A 97 8.60 9.34 14.72
N TRP A 98 8.21 9.72 15.93
CA TRP A 98 8.45 11.04 16.51
C TRP A 98 9.90 11.56 16.47
N LYS A 99 10.92 10.69 16.58
CA LYS A 99 12.35 11.06 16.46
C LYS A 99 12.96 10.77 15.09
N GLY A 100 12.13 10.60 14.08
CA GLY A 100 12.52 10.27 12.72
C GLY A 100 13.07 8.87 12.57
N VAL A 101 13.89 8.67 11.53
CA VAL A 101 14.56 7.40 11.24
C VAL A 101 15.37 6.83 12.41
N LYS A 102 15.75 7.65 13.41
CA LYS A 102 16.42 7.16 14.64
C LYS A 102 15.50 6.33 15.54
N SER A 103 14.22 6.66 15.59
CA SER A 103 13.21 5.88 16.32
C SER A 103 12.64 4.79 15.42
N THR A 104 12.22 5.17 14.21
CA THR A 104 11.65 4.23 13.22
C THR A 104 12.61 3.08 12.95
N GLY A 105 13.91 3.36 12.73
CA GLY A 105 14.91 2.32 12.47
C GLY A 105 15.09 1.32 13.61
N LYS A 106 14.81 1.70 14.87
CA LYS A 106 14.84 0.77 16.01
C LYS A 106 13.59 -0.09 16.08
N VAL A 107 12.42 0.51 15.87
CA VAL A 107 11.12 -0.17 15.90
C VAL A 107 11.02 -1.21 14.78
N VAL A 108 11.49 -0.84 13.58
CA VAL A 108 11.48 -1.68 12.37
C VAL A 108 12.25 -2.99 12.53
N TYR A 109 13.25 -3.08 13.43
CA TYR A 109 13.89 -4.36 13.72
C TYR A 109 12.91 -5.41 14.23
N PHE A 110 11.90 -5.02 15.00
CA PHE A 110 10.85 -5.93 15.44
C PHE A 110 9.70 -5.97 14.43
N THR A 111 9.18 -4.81 14.06
CA THR A 111 7.94 -4.72 13.26
C THR A 111 8.10 -5.28 11.85
N ALA A 112 9.30 -5.23 11.25
CA ALA A 112 9.54 -5.82 9.92
C ALA A 112 9.99 -7.29 9.98
N THR A 113 10.71 -7.71 11.02
CA THR A 113 11.25 -9.09 11.09
C THR A 113 10.25 -10.08 11.68
N PHE A 114 9.47 -9.68 12.68
CA PHE A 114 8.54 -10.57 13.35
C PHE A 114 7.45 -11.10 12.42
N PRO A 115 6.86 -10.32 11.48
CA PRO A 115 5.93 -10.85 10.49
C PRO A 115 6.47 -12.01 9.67
N TYR A 116 7.78 -12.10 9.42
CA TYR A 116 8.35 -13.27 8.72
C TYR A 116 8.30 -14.53 9.57
N VAL A 117 8.51 -14.42 10.88
CA VAL A 117 8.34 -15.54 11.82
C VAL A 117 6.89 -15.99 11.83
N MET A 118 5.95 -15.04 11.89
CA MET A 118 4.51 -15.33 11.89
C MET A 118 4.06 -15.95 10.57
N LEU A 119 4.54 -15.41 9.45
CA LEU A 119 4.27 -15.92 8.12
C LEU A 119 4.79 -17.36 7.96
N LEU A 120 5.99 -17.66 8.48
CA LEU A 120 6.52 -19.02 8.47
C LEU A 120 5.66 -19.97 9.31
N VAL A 121 5.22 -19.56 10.50
CA VAL A 121 4.33 -20.36 11.35
C VAL A 121 2.98 -20.62 10.66
N LEU A 122 2.38 -19.60 10.06
CA LEU A 122 1.13 -19.71 9.31
C LEU A 122 1.29 -20.55 8.04
N LEU A 123 2.43 -20.46 7.37
CA LEU A 123 2.74 -21.29 6.21
C LEU A 123 2.85 -22.77 6.58
N ILE A 124 3.64 -23.09 7.61
CA ILE A 124 3.78 -24.48 8.09
C ILE A 124 2.40 -25.00 8.49
N ARG A 125 1.63 -24.21 9.24
CA ARG A 125 0.27 -24.61 9.62
C ARG A 125 -0.62 -24.82 8.40
N GLY A 126 -0.66 -23.85 7.49
CA GLY A 126 -1.47 -23.90 6.27
C GLY A 126 -1.18 -25.14 5.43
N LEU A 127 0.10 -25.48 5.23
CA LEU A 127 0.52 -26.65 4.47
C LEU A 127 0.20 -27.99 5.16
N THR A 128 0.02 -28.01 6.49
CA THR A 128 -0.37 -29.21 7.24
C THR A 128 -1.88 -29.46 7.28
N LEU A 129 -2.70 -28.53 6.78
CA LEU A 129 -4.16 -28.67 6.78
C LEU A 129 -4.63 -29.61 5.64
N PRO A 130 -5.75 -30.33 5.84
CA PRO A 130 -6.37 -31.08 4.74
C PRO A 130 -6.80 -30.10 3.63
N GLY A 131 -6.78 -30.52 2.37
CA GLY A 131 -7.13 -29.65 1.25
C GLY A 131 -6.08 -28.59 0.85
N ALA A 132 -5.01 -28.39 1.63
CA ALA A 132 -4.00 -27.37 1.33
C ALA A 132 -3.38 -27.51 -0.07
N LEU A 133 -3.17 -28.75 -0.53
CA LEU A 133 -2.63 -29.03 -1.87
C LEU A 133 -3.56 -28.50 -2.99
N GLN A 134 -4.88 -28.56 -2.81
CA GLN A 134 -5.83 -28.02 -3.79
C GLN A 134 -5.66 -26.50 -3.92
N GLY A 135 -5.46 -25.82 -2.79
CA GLY A 135 -5.11 -24.41 -2.70
C GLY A 135 -3.83 -24.06 -3.45
N ILE A 136 -2.75 -24.82 -3.21
CA ILE A 136 -1.46 -24.59 -3.88
C ILE A 136 -1.54 -24.86 -5.39
N VAL A 137 -2.26 -25.89 -5.81
CA VAL A 137 -2.51 -26.16 -7.23
C VAL A 137 -3.28 -25.00 -7.85
N TYR A 138 -4.33 -24.49 -7.20
CA TYR A 138 -5.06 -23.32 -7.69
C TYR A 138 -4.15 -22.09 -7.82
N TYR A 139 -3.25 -21.87 -6.86
CA TYR A 139 -2.33 -20.74 -6.88
C TYR A 139 -1.30 -20.78 -8.01
N LEU A 140 -0.73 -21.96 -8.31
CA LEU A 140 0.43 -22.10 -9.20
C LEU A 140 0.12 -22.69 -10.56
N LYS A 141 -1.06 -23.29 -10.75
CA LYS A 141 -1.42 -23.94 -12.02
C LYS A 141 -1.36 -22.89 -13.14
N PRO A 142 -0.43 -23.05 -14.11
CA PRO A 142 -0.26 -22.06 -15.15
C PRO A 142 -1.41 -22.16 -16.14
N GLU A 143 -2.21 -21.11 -16.22
CA GLU A 143 -3.17 -20.90 -17.30
C GLU A 143 -2.63 -19.80 -18.20
N LEU A 144 -2.36 -20.14 -19.47
CA LEU A 144 -1.73 -19.21 -20.42
C LEU A 144 -2.75 -18.34 -21.16
N THR A 145 -4.02 -18.76 -21.20
CA THR A 145 -5.10 -18.01 -21.87
C THR A 145 -5.25 -16.58 -21.32
N PRO A 146 -5.21 -16.33 -19.99
CA PRO A 146 -5.26 -14.98 -19.44
C PRO A 146 -4.10 -14.07 -19.89
N LEU A 147 -2.95 -14.61 -20.31
CA LEU A 147 -1.83 -13.78 -20.79
C LEU A 147 -2.13 -13.08 -22.12
N LEU A 148 -3.16 -13.52 -22.84
CA LEU A 148 -3.67 -12.86 -24.05
C LEU A 148 -4.48 -11.61 -23.72
N ASP A 149 -4.98 -11.48 -22.49
CA ASP A 149 -5.73 -10.31 -22.05
C ASP A 149 -4.76 -9.19 -21.62
N PRO A 150 -4.77 -8.01 -22.29
CA PRO A 150 -3.96 -6.87 -21.89
C PRO A 150 -4.22 -6.40 -20.45
N GLN A 151 -5.41 -6.66 -19.89
CA GLN A 151 -5.74 -6.27 -18.52
C GLN A 151 -4.86 -6.98 -17.49
N VAL A 152 -4.49 -8.25 -17.72
CA VAL A 152 -3.61 -9.00 -16.81
C VAL A 152 -2.23 -8.36 -16.70
N TRP A 153 -1.70 -7.84 -17.81
CA TRP A 153 -0.43 -7.11 -17.81
C TRP A 153 -0.53 -5.75 -17.13
N MET A 154 -1.65 -5.04 -17.31
CA MET A 154 -1.91 -3.78 -16.63
C MET A 154 -2.02 -3.96 -15.10
N GLU A 155 -2.69 -5.03 -14.65
CA GLU A 155 -2.77 -5.39 -13.24
C GLU A 155 -1.39 -5.75 -12.68
N ALA A 156 -0.57 -6.51 -13.43
CA ALA A 156 0.80 -6.83 -13.04
C ALA A 156 1.68 -5.58 -12.89
N VAL A 157 1.63 -4.65 -13.85
CA VAL A 157 2.35 -3.37 -13.75
C VAL A 157 1.88 -2.60 -12.53
N THR A 158 0.57 -2.45 -12.36
CA THR A 158 -0.04 -1.76 -11.23
C THR A 158 0.43 -2.38 -9.91
N GLN A 159 0.34 -3.69 -9.76
CA GLN A 159 0.79 -4.42 -8.57
C GLN A 159 2.25 -4.14 -8.24
N VAL A 160 3.16 -4.14 -9.22
CA VAL A 160 4.58 -3.82 -9.01
C VAL A 160 4.75 -2.39 -8.49
N PHE A 161 4.09 -1.40 -9.11
CA PHE A 161 4.19 0.00 -8.68
C PHE A 161 3.66 0.23 -7.26
N PHE A 162 2.52 -0.37 -6.92
CA PHE A 162 1.94 -0.27 -5.58
C PHE A 162 2.76 -1.02 -4.54
N SER A 163 3.22 -2.23 -4.85
CA SER A 163 3.98 -3.07 -3.93
C SER A 163 5.32 -2.45 -3.53
N PHE A 164 6.03 -1.83 -4.48
CA PHE A 164 7.30 -1.16 -4.18
C PHE A 164 7.15 0.29 -3.71
N GLY A 165 5.94 0.87 -3.75
CA GLY A 165 5.72 2.27 -3.39
C GLY A 165 6.43 3.28 -4.32
N VAL A 166 6.67 2.89 -5.59
CA VAL A 166 7.36 3.74 -6.57
C VAL A 166 6.44 4.89 -7.00
N GLY A 167 7.05 6.05 -7.29
CA GLY A 167 6.33 7.26 -7.71
C GLY A 167 5.79 8.12 -6.55
N GLY A 168 5.75 7.60 -5.32
CA GLY A 168 5.21 8.29 -4.15
C GLY A 168 6.20 9.15 -3.35
N GLY A 169 7.46 9.30 -3.78
CA GLY A 169 8.49 10.10 -3.08
C GLY A 169 9.10 9.44 -1.83
N VAL A 170 8.41 8.46 -1.26
CA VAL A 170 8.84 7.68 -0.08
C VAL A 170 10.27 7.14 -0.19
N LEU A 171 10.63 6.47 -1.28
CA LEU A 171 11.97 5.88 -1.45
C LEU A 171 13.06 6.95 -1.60
N ILE A 172 12.71 8.12 -2.13
CA ILE A 172 13.62 9.28 -2.22
C ILE A 172 13.88 9.81 -0.81
N SER A 173 12.83 9.99 -0.01
CA SER A 173 12.95 10.42 1.39
C SER A 173 13.76 9.44 2.23
N LEU A 174 13.51 8.13 2.12
CA LEU A 174 14.31 7.13 2.82
C LEU A 174 15.77 7.08 2.33
N GLY A 175 15.97 7.20 1.01
CA GLY A 175 17.29 7.22 0.39
C GLY A 175 18.15 8.39 0.86
N SER A 176 17.54 9.54 1.16
CA SER A 176 18.24 10.74 1.65
C SER A 176 18.96 10.56 2.99
N TYR A 177 18.54 9.58 3.81
CA TYR A 177 19.18 9.27 5.09
C TYR A 177 20.39 8.33 4.95
N ASN A 178 20.61 7.74 3.77
CA ASN A 178 21.74 6.86 3.56
C ASN A 178 23.06 7.65 3.50
N PRO A 179 24.17 7.07 3.97
CA PRO A 179 25.49 7.60 3.68
C PRO A 179 25.71 7.71 2.17
N TYR A 180 26.45 8.75 1.74
CA TYR A 180 26.69 9.00 0.32
C TYR A 180 27.32 7.79 -0.40
N ASN A 181 28.30 7.13 0.24
CA ASN A 181 29.00 5.98 -0.32
C ASN A 181 28.26 4.64 -0.14
N ASN A 182 26.99 4.66 0.26
CA ASN A 182 26.22 3.44 0.45
C ASN A 182 25.96 2.76 -0.91
N ASN A 183 26.17 1.44 -0.97
CA ASN A 183 25.92 0.66 -2.18
C ASN A 183 24.42 0.50 -2.44
N CYS A 184 23.80 1.53 -3.02
CA CYS A 184 22.38 1.55 -3.34
C CYS A 184 22.01 0.48 -4.38
N TYR A 185 22.94 0.11 -5.26
CA TYR A 185 22.74 -0.93 -6.27
C TYR A 185 22.43 -2.29 -5.61
N ARG A 186 23.27 -2.72 -4.67
CA ARG A 186 23.07 -3.94 -3.88
C ARG A 186 21.77 -3.89 -3.07
N ASN A 187 21.49 -2.74 -2.44
CA ASN A 187 20.28 -2.58 -1.63
C ASN A 187 19.01 -2.70 -2.48
N CYS A 188 18.98 -2.09 -3.67
CA CYS A 188 17.86 -2.21 -4.60
C CYS A 188 17.63 -3.66 -5.05
N PHE A 189 18.69 -4.42 -5.34
CA PHE A 189 18.55 -5.85 -5.70
C PHE A 189 17.89 -6.65 -4.57
N TRP A 190 18.38 -6.51 -3.33
CA TRP A 190 17.81 -7.21 -2.17
C TRP A 190 16.37 -6.77 -1.88
N LEU A 191 16.08 -5.46 -2.01
CA LEU A 191 14.72 -4.94 -1.84
C LEU A 191 13.76 -5.56 -2.86
N CYS A 192 14.16 -5.62 -4.14
CA CYS A 192 13.37 -6.27 -5.19
C CYS A 192 13.13 -7.76 -4.92
N LEU A 193 14.20 -8.49 -4.58
CA LEU A 193 14.13 -9.93 -4.34
C LEU A 193 13.28 -10.26 -3.11
N LEU A 194 13.51 -9.57 -1.98
CA LEU A 194 12.79 -9.84 -0.73
C LEU A 194 11.31 -9.50 -0.85
N ASN A 195 10.96 -8.37 -1.48
CA ASN A 195 9.55 -8.02 -1.69
C ASN A 195 8.79 -9.06 -2.53
N ALA A 196 9.39 -9.48 -3.66
CA ALA A 196 8.81 -10.51 -4.53
C ALA A 196 8.73 -11.89 -3.83
N ALA A 197 9.80 -12.30 -3.15
CA ALA A 197 9.83 -13.56 -2.40
C ALA A 197 8.79 -13.56 -1.28
N THR A 198 8.64 -12.46 -0.54
CA THR A 198 7.64 -12.33 0.53
C THR A 198 6.23 -12.47 -0.04
N SER A 199 5.94 -11.83 -1.18
CA SER A 199 4.64 -11.92 -1.84
C SER A 199 4.33 -13.35 -2.29
N LEU A 200 5.32 -14.05 -2.85
CA LEU A 200 5.19 -15.45 -3.25
C LEU A 200 4.91 -16.36 -2.05
N VAL A 201 5.70 -16.23 -0.98
CA VAL A 201 5.54 -17.01 0.27
C VAL A 201 4.20 -16.72 0.94
N ALA A 202 3.76 -15.46 0.97
CA ALA A 202 2.44 -15.08 1.44
C ALA A 202 1.31 -15.71 0.61
N GLY A 203 1.49 -15.81 -0.71
CA GLY A 203 0.60 -16.55 -1.59
C GLY A 203 0.41 -18.01 -1.15
N PHE A 204 1.49 -18.73 -0.89
CA PHE A 204 1.40 -20.10 -0.35
C PHE A 204 0.66 -20.17 0.99
N ALA A 205 0.94 -19.25 1.91
CA ALA A 205 0.29 -19.22 3.22
C ALA A 205 -1.22 -18.94 3.12
N VAL A 206 -1.64 -18.01 2.26
CA VAL A 206 -3.06 -17.68 2.05
C VAL A 206 -3.78 -18.80 1.31
N PHE A 207 -3.25 -19.25 0.16
CA PHE A 207 -3.93 -20.23 -0.67
C PHE A 207 -3.98 -21.62 -0.04
N SER A 208 -3.01 -22.01 0.80
CA SER A 208 -3.11 -23.26 1.57
C SER A 208 -4.27 -23.24 2.56
N VAL A 209 -4.51 -22.12 3.24
CA VAL A 209 -5.65 -21.93 4.16
C VAL A 209 -6.98 -21.84 3.39
N LEU A 210 -7.02 -21.15 2.24
CA LEU A 210 -8.21 -21.14 1.39
C LEU A 210 -8.53 -22.52 0.81
N GLY A 211 -7.51 -23.31 0.45
CA GLY A 211 -7.68 -24.70 -0.01
C GLY A 211 -8.26 -25.60 1.08
N PHE A 212 -7.84 -25.41 2.33
CA PHE A 212 -8.48 -26.04 3.49
C PHE A 212 -9.95 -25.65 3.62
N MET A 213 -10.26 -24.35 3.58
CA MET A 213 -11.64 -23.88 3.65
C MET A 213 -12.52 -24.42 2.52
N ALA A 214 -12.01 -24.43 1.29
CA ALA A 214 -12.71 -25.00 0.12
C ALA A 214 -12.98 -26.51 0.28
N HIS A 215 -12.01 -27.25 0.82
CA HIS A 215 -12.14 -28.67 1.11
C HIS A 215 -13.19 -28.96 2.19
N GLU A 216 -13.20 -28.16 3.26
CA GLU A 216 -14.18 -28.29 4.35
C GLU A 216 -15.61 -27.94 3.92
N TYR A 217 -15.77 -26.94 3.05
CA TYR A 217 -17.07 -26.56 2.47
C TYR A 217 -17.49 -27.39 1.25
N ASN A 218 -16.58 -28.20 0.69
CA ASN A 218 -16.78 -28.91 -0.57
C ASN A 218 -17.21 -27.99 -1.73
N VAL A 219 -16.59 -26.80 -1.81
CA VAL A 219 -16.84 -25.77 -2.84
C VAL A 219 -15.56 -25.44 -3.61
N GLY A 220 -15.71 -24.71 -4.72
CA GLY A 220 -14.55 -24.22 -5.47
C GLY A 220 -13.78 -23.14 -4.71
N ILE A 221 -12.45 -23.12 -4.85
CA ILE A 221 -11.59 -22.10 -4.21
C ILE A 221 -11.97 -20.67 -4.64
N ALA A 222 -12.46 -20.50 -5.87
CA ALA A 222 -12.91 -19.20 -6.38
C ALA A 222 -14.15 -18.64 -5.63
N GLU A 223 -14.96 -19.50 -5.01
CA GLU A 223 -16.17 -19.09 -4.27
C GLU A 223 -15.84 -18.61 -2.85
N VAL A 224 -14.69 -19.04 -2.31
CA VAL A 224 -14.23 -18.65 -0.97
C VAL A 224 -13.14 -17.57 -1.00
N ALA A 225 -12.65 -17.23 -2.18
CA ALA A 225 -11.64 -16.20 -2.39
C ALA A 225 -12.31 -14.82 -2.46
N GLU A 226 -12.31 -14.12 -1.33
CA GLU A 226 -12.70 -12.71 -1.26
C GLU A 226 -11.60 -11.77 -1.75
N SER A 227 -11.97 -10.56 -2.15
CA SER A 227 -11.02 -9.52 -2.58
C SER A 227 -10.92 -8.36 -1.57
N GLY A 228 -9.78 -7.66 -1.59
CA GLY A 228 -9.55 -6.51 -0.72
C GLY A 228 -9.64 -6.86 0.78
N PRO A 229 -10.26 -6.00 1.62
CA PRO A 229 -10.41 -6.25 3.05
C PRO A 229 -11.18 -7.55 3.37
N GLY A 230 -12.08 -8.00 2.50
CA GLY A 230 -12.86 -9.23 2.73
C GLY A 230 -11.99 -10.47 2.88
N LEU A 231 -10.87 -10.56 2.16
CA LEU A 231 -9.93 -11.68 2.30
C LEU A 231 -9.39 -11.80 3.72
N ALA A 232 -9.00 -10.68 4.32
CA ALA A 232 -8.37 -10.64 5.64
C ALA A 232 -9.37 -10.63 6.80
N PHE A 233 -10.58 -10.08 6.61
CA PHE A 233 -11.56 -9.89 7.69
C PHE A 233 -12.79 -10.79 7.60
N ILE A 234 -12.98 -11.53 6.49
CA ILE A 234 -14.05 -12.52 6.31
C ILE A 234 -13.43 -13.90 6.07
N ALA A 235 -12.76 -14.10 4.93
CA ALA A 235 -12.32 -15.44 4.50
C ALA A 235 -11.29 -16.06 5.45
N TYR A 236 -10.26 -15.29 5.83
CA TYR A 236 -9.22 -15.80 6.74
C TYR A 236 -9.74 -16.09 8.16
N PRO A 237 -10.51 -15.19 8.82
CA PRO A 237 -11.07 -15.48 10.14
C PRO A 237 -12.03 -16.67 10.14
N GLN A 238 -12.79 -16.85 9.05
CA GLN A 238 -13.65 -18.01 8.84
C GLN A 238 -12.85 -19.31 8.78
N ALA A 239 -11.76 -19.35 8.00
CA ALA A 239 -10.89 -20.52 7.94
C ALA A 239 -10.18 -20.80 9.28
N VAL A 240 -9.75 -19.75 10.00
CA VAL A 240 -9.13 -19.88 11.31
C VAL A 240 -10.08 -20.46 12.34
N ALA A 241 -11.36 -20.08 12.31
CA ALA A 241 -12.38 -20.58 13.25
C ALA A 241 -12.58 -22.11 13.17
N MET A 242 -12.27 -22.71 12.02
CA MET A 242 -12.36 -24.16 11.80
C MET A 242 -11.13 -24.93 12.30
N MET A 243 -10.03 -24.24 12.61
CA MET A 243 -8.79 -24.89 13.05
C MET A 243 -8.83 -25.20 14.54
N PRO A 244 -8.14 -26.28 14.99
CA PRO A 244 -7.86 -26.46 16.41
C PRO A 244 -7.05 -25.29 16.97
N LEU A 245 -7.40 -24.86 18.19
CA LEU A 245 -6.84 -23.69 18.86
C LEU A 245 -6.99 -22.39 18.03
N PRO A 246 -8.22 -22.04 17.61
CA PRO A 246 -8.45 -20.97 16.64
C PRO A 246 -7.98 -19.58 17.14
N GLN A 247 -7.98 -19.36 18.46
CA GLN A 247 -7.49 -18.12 19.09
C GLN A 247 -6.01 -17.89 18.82
N LEU A 248 -5.17 -18.94 18.89
CA LEU A 248 -3.74 -18.82 18.65
C LEU A 248 -3.46 -18.30 17.24
N TRP A 249 -4.12 -18.88 16.24
CA TRP A 249 -3.94 -18.52 14.84
C TRP A 249 -4.50 -17.12 14.54
N ALA A 250 -5.64 -16.76 15.13
CA ALA A 250 -6.23 -15.43 15.00
C ALA A 250 -5.30 -14.35 15.58
N ILE A 251 -4.79 -14.55 16.81
CA ILE A 251 -3.84 -13.63 17.44
C ILE A 251 -2.59 -13.47 16.56
N CYS A 252 -2.03 -14.58 16.07
CA CYS A 252 -0.88 -14.54 15.19
C CYS A 252 -1.16 -13.73 13.91
N PHE A 253 -2.29 -13.99 13.26
CA PHE A 253 -2.64 -13.33 12.01
C PHE A 253 -2.88 -11.83 12.18
N PHE A 254 -3.64 -11.41 13.19
CA PHE A 254 -3.95 -9.99 13.37
C PHE A 254 -2.77 -9.18 13.88
N ILE A 255 -1.90 -9.74 14.73
CA ILE A 255 -0.63 -9.09 15.07
C ILE A 255 0.23 -8.93 13.80
N MET A 256 0.31 -9.95 12.95
CA MET A 256 1.05 -9.86 11.69
C MET A 256 0.52 -8.73 10.79
N ILE A 257 -0.80 -8.63 10.60
CA ILE A 257 -1.42 -7.53 9.84
C ILE A 257 -1.06 -6.16 10.44
N ILE A 258 -1.15 -6.03 11.77
CA ILE A 258 -0.84 -4.78 12.46
C ILE A 258 0.61 -4.37 12.21
N LEU A 259 1.55 -5.29 12.35
CA LEU A 259 2.97 -5.01 12.17
C LEU A 259 3.32 -4.67 10.72
N LEU A 260 2.84 -5.46 9.76
CA LEU A 260 3.05 -5.20 8.32
C LEU A 260 2.49 -3.84 7.90
N GLY A 261 1.31 -3.49 8.42
CA GLY A 261 0.69 -2.23 8.08
C GLY A 261 1.29 -1.03 8.82
N LEU A 262 1.74 -1.20 10.06
CA LEU A 262 2.42 -0.14 10.80
C LEU A 262 3.68 0.33 10.07
N ASP A 263 4.50 -0.60 9.55
CA ASP A 263 5.73 -0.24 8.83
C ASP A 263 5.45 0.57 7.56
N SER A 264 4.43 0.16 6.80
CA SER A 264 3.97 0.90 5.62
C SER A 264 3.53 2.31 6.00
N GLN A 265 2.75 2.44 7.07
CA GLN A 265 2.26 3.72 7.57
C GLN A 265 3.41 4.62 8.07
N PHE A 266 4.45 4.06 8.71
CA PHE A 266 5.61 4.83 9.16
C PHE A 266 6.30 5.52 8.00
N VAL A 267 6.54 4.74 6.95
CA VAL A 267 7.27 5.17 5.77
C VAL A 267 6.46 6.19 4.96
N MET A 268 5.13 6.00 4.84
CA MET A 268 4.26 6.98 4.19
C MET A 268 4.23 8.33 4.92
N MET A 269 4.19 8.32 6.25
CA MET A 269 4.24 9.56 7.05
C MET A 269 5.59 10.26 6.91
N GLU A 270 6.71 9.53 6.94
CA GLU A 270 8.04 10.10 6.69
C GLU A 270 8.15 10.71 5.29
N GLY A 271 7.57 10.06 4.28
CA GLY A 271 7.55 10.56 2.89
C GLY A 271 6.87 11.91 2.72
N VAL A 272 5.99 12.32 3.66
CA VAL A 272 5.36 13.64 3.66
C VAL A 272 6.08 14.61 4.60
N ILE A 273 6.41 14.17 5.81
CA ILE A 273 7.00 15.03 6.84
C ILE A 273 8.42 15.47 6.45
N MET A 274 9.22 14.59 5.84
CA MET A 274 10.60 14.91 5.47
C MET A 274 10.69 16.03 4.42
N PRO A 275 9.98 15.99 3.27
CA PRO A 275 10.03 17.08 2.31
C PRO A 275 9.56 18.43 2.87
N VAL A 276 8.55 18.42 3.75
CA VAL A 276 8.07 19.65 4.41
C VAL A 276 9.15 20.25 5.31
N ILE A 277 9.89 19.43 6.06
CA ILE A 277 11.01 19.88 6.89
C ILE A 277 12.13 20.47 6.04
N ASP A 278 12.41 19.87 4.89
CA ASP A 278 13.49 20.31 3.99
C ASP A 278 13.17 21.60 3.22
N LEU A 279 11.90 21.96 3.06
CA LEU A 279 11.49 23.27 2.52
C LEU A 279 11.75 24.44 3.50
N ALA A 280 11.77 24.18 4.81
CA ALA A 280 11.99 25.22 5.83
C ALA A 280 12.95 24.74 6.94
N PRO A 281 14.21 24.40 6.61
CA PRO A 281 15.11 23.70 7.53
C PRO A 281 15.48 24.56 8.74
N THR A 282 15.58 25.88 8.58
CA THR A 282 15.93 26.83 9.65
C THR A 282 14.88 26.94 10.76
N VAL A 283 13.62 26.61 10.44
CA VAL A 283 12.49 26.65 11.37
C VAL A 283 12.18 25.25 11.90
N LEU A 284 12.13 24.25 11.02
CA LEU A 284 11.59 22.93 11.32
C LEU A 284 12.63 21.92 11.85
N ARG A 285 13.93 22.11 11.61
CA ARG A 285 14.99 21.27 12.19
C ARG A 285 15.35 21.61 13.65
N ARG A 286 14.67 22.61 14.24
CA ARG A 286 14.84 22.96 15.65
C ARG A 286 14.30 21.85 16.57
N PRO A 287 14.84 21.68 17.79
CA PRO A 287 14.36 20.67 18.74
C PRO A 287 12.86 20.83 19.00
N GLY A 288 12.10 19.73 18.95
CA GLY A 288 10.66 19.71 19.23
C GLY A 288 9.74 20.15 18.08
N ARG A 289 10.26 20.85 17.05
CA ARG A 289 9.43 21.36 15.94
C ARG A 289 8.98 20.27 14.98
N ARG A 290 9.84 19.28 14.74
CA ARG A 290 9.49 18.08 13.98
C ARG A 290 8.36 17.32 14.67
N GLU A 291 8.51 17.07 15.97
CA GLU A 291 7.53 16.35 16.79
C GLU A 291 6.17 17.04 16.78
N LEU A 292 6.17 18.38 16.85
CA LEU A 292 4.95 19.19 16.74
C LEU A 292 4.33 19.14 15.34
N LEU A 293 5.14 19.27 14.28
CA LEU A 293 4.67 19.16 12.89
C LEU A 293 4.01 17.79 12.64
N LEU A 294 4.69 16.72 13.06
CA LEU A 294 4.17 15.36 12.98
C LEU A 294 2.86 15.21 13.75
N LEU A 295 2.77 15.80 14.95
CA LEU A 295 1.56 15.74 15.77
C LEU A 295 0.39 16.45 15.07
N VAL A 296 0.59 17.68 14.61
CA VAL A 296 -0.44 18.46 13.90
C VAL A 296 -0.89 17.72 12.63
N PHE A 297 0.05 17.19 11.85
CA PHE A 297 -0.28 16.43 10.65
C PHE A 297 -1.01 15.12 10.95
N SER A 298 -0.61 14.41 12.02
CA SER A 298 -1.28 13.19 12.47
C SER A 298 -2.70 13.48 12.97
N LEU A 299 -2.91 14.58 13.71
CA LEU A 299 -4.24 15.02 14.16
C LEU A 299 -5.13 15.41 12.98
N PHE A 300 -4.59 16.06 11.95
CA PHE A 300 -5.30 16.34 10.71
C PHE A 300 -5.72 15.05 10.00
N CYS A 301 -4.79 14.11 9.83
CA CYS A 301 -5.08 12.81 9.22
C CYS A 301 -6.07 11.98 10.05
N PHE A 302 -5.98 12.04 11.37
CA PHE A 302 -6.91 11.39 12.28
C PHE A 302 -8.31 11.95 12.14
N SER A 303 -8.45 13.28 12.12
CA SER A 303 -9.74 13.96 11.94
C SER A 303 -10.44 13.51 10.66
N MET A 304 -9.69 13.35 9.55
CA MET A 304 -10.22 12.81 8.30
C MET A 304 -10.56 11.32 8.40
N SER A 305 -9.78 10.54 9.16
CA SER A 305 -10.05 9.10 9.35
C SER A 305 -11.35 8.82 10.12
N ILE A 306 -11.85 9.77 10.93
CA ILE A 306 -13.14 9.62 11.65
C ILE A 306 -14.29 9.38 10.67
N LEU A 307 -14.26 10.01 9.48
CA LEU A 307 -15.28 9.81 8.44
C LEU A 307 -15.31 8.36 7.91
N MET A 308 -14.19 7.65 7.99
CA MET A 308 -14.05 6.26 7.55
C MET A 308 -14.36 5.25 8.67
N VAL A 309 -14.59 5.73 9.89
CA VAL A 309 -14.90 4.93 11.09
C VAL A 309 -16.41 4.93 11.39
N THR A 310 -17.22 5.61 10.58
CA THR A 310 -18.68 5.57 10.69
C THR A 310 -19.27 4.29 10.08
N GLU A 311 -20.57 4.07 10.28
CA GLU A 311 -21.34 2.98 9.66
C GLU A 311 -21.29 3.00 8.12
N GLY A 312 -21.23 4.19 7.50
CA GLY A 312 -20.97 4.37 6.07
C GLY A 312 -19.49 4.52 5.71
N GLY A 313 -18.59 4.35 6.67
CA GLY A 313 -17.16 4.62 6.53
C GLY A 313 -16.46 3.71 5.52
N ILE A 314 -16.96 2.49 5.31
CA ILE A 314 -16.43 1.56 4.29
C ILE A 314 -16.58 2.14 2.87
N TYR A 315 -17.68 2.85 2.58
CA TYR A 315 -17.88 3.50 1.29
C TYR A 315 -16.88 4.64 1.09
N VAL A 316 -16.68 5.46 2.13
CA VAL A 316 -15.70 6.54 2.10
C VAL A 316 -14.29 5.96 1.92
N LEU A 317 -13.94 4.91 2.66
CA LEU A 317 -12.64 4.25 2.57
C LEU A 317 -12.38 3.76 1.15
N GLN A 318 -13.35 3.12 0.50
CA GLN A 318 -13.21 2.66 -0.88
C GLN A 318 -13.05 3.79 -1.89
N VAL A 319 -13.75 4.92 -1.70
CA VAL A 319 -13.54 6.10 -2.55
C VAL A 319 -12.09 6.59 -2.44
N PHE A 320 -11.55 6.64 -1.22
CA PHE A 320 -10.15 7.01 -1.01
C PHE A 320 -9.16 5.98 -1.56
N ASP A 321 -9.45 4.69 -1.42
CA ASP A 321 -8.61 3.60 -1.92
C ASP A 321 -8.56 3.59 -3.45
N TYR A 322 -9.73 3.68 -4.08
CA TYR A 322 -9.89 3.64 -5.54
C TYR A 322 -9.41 4.91 -6.23
N TYR A 323 -9.82 6.10 -5.74
CA TYR A 323 -9.50 7.38 -6.39
C TYR A 323 -8.30 8.12 -5.77
N GLY A 324 -8.15 8.05 -4.44
CA GLY A 324 -7.12 8.82 -3.74
C GLY A 324 -5.70 8.37 -4.08
N THR A 325 -5.49 7.05 -4.14
CA THR A 325 -4.26 6.45 -4.66
C THR A 325 -4.53 5.68 -5.94
N ASN A 326 -5.14 6.33 -6.93
CA ASN A 326 -5.42 5.68 -8.22
C ASN A 326 -4.13 5.33 -8.98
N ALA A 327 -4.09 4.14 -9.59
CA ALA A 327 -3.04 3.68 -10.48
C ALA A 327 -2.68 4.71 -11.55
N SER A 328 -3.68 5.39 -12.14
CA SER A 328 -3.45 6.42 -13.16
C SER A 328 -2.58 7.56 -12.65
N SER A 329 -2.83 8.07 -11.44
CA SER A 329 -2.03 9.17 -10.87
C SER A 329 -0.58 8.76 -10.62
N LYS A 330 -0.35 7.55 -10.07
CA LYS A 330 0.99 7.02 -9.81
C LYS A 330 1.76 6.75 -11.10
N LEU A 331 1.12 6.16 -12.10
CA LEU A 331 1.73 5.89 -13.40
C LEU A 331 2.08 7.19 -14.14
N PHE A 332 1.21 8.20 -14.07
CA PHE A 332 1.48 9.52 -14.63
C PHE A 332 2.66 10.22 -13.95
N LEU A 333 2.70 10.26 -12.63
CA LEU A 333 3.83 10.86 -11.91
C LEU A 333 5.14 10.08 -12.15
N SER A 334 5.07 8.76 -12.25
CA SER A 334 6.23 7.92 -12.54
C SER A 334 6.76 8.12 -13.96
N SER A 335 5.88 8.29 -14.97
CA SER A 335 6.31 8.58 -16.34
C SER A 335 7.01 9.94 -16.43
N LEU A 336 6.50 10.96 -15.72
CA LEU A 336 7.15 12.27 -15.60
C LEU A 336 8.51 12.16 -14.92
N GLN A 337 8.63 11.41 -13.81
CA GLN A 337 9.91 11.19 -13.13
C GLN A 337 10.94 10.52 -14.05
N CYS A 338 10.55 9.50 -14.82
CA CYS A 338 11.43 8.86 -15.81
C CYS A 338 11.84 9.83 -16.93
N LEU A 339 10.93 10.67 -17.41
CA LEU A 339 11.24 11.68 -18.43
C LEU A 339 12.27 12.68 -17.91
N ILE A 340 12.06 13.19 -16.69
CA ILE A 340 12.98 14.12 -16.02
C ILE A 340 14.36 13.46 -15.84
N MET A 341 14.43 12.27 -15.25
CA MET A 341 15.71 11.62 -14.96
C MET A 341 16.43 11.11 -16.22
N GLY A 342 15.68 10.57 -17.18
CA GLY A 342 16.23 9.95 -18.39
C GLY A 342 16.73 10.97 -19.42
N TRP A 343 16.01 12.08 -19.57
CA TRP A 343 16.20 13.04 -20.67
C TRP A 343 16.58 14.45 -20.20
N ILE A 344 15.90 15.02 -19.20
CA ILE A 344 16.17 16.40 -18.76
C ILE A 344 17.46 16.46 -17.93
N PHE A 345 17.53 15.68 -16.86
CA PHE A 345 18.75 15.51 -16.08
C PHE A 345 19.81 14.69 -16.84
N GLY A 346 19.34 13.67 -17.57
CA GLY A 346 20.13 12.84 -18.45
C GLY A 346 20.62 11.55 -17.78
N ALA A 347 20.27 10.41 -18.38
CA ALA A 347 20.61 9.09 -17.82
C ALA A 347 22.12 8.84 -17.66
N GLU A 348 22.98 9.37 -18.55
CA GLU A 348 24.44 9.22 -18.40
C GLU A 348 24.97 9.97 -17.18
N ARG A 349 24.43 11.16 -16.89
CA ARG A 349 24.76 11.90 -15.68
C ARG A 349 24.32 11.14 -14.43
N MET A 350 23.15 10.50 -14.48
CA MET A 350 22.69 9.62 -13.41
C MET A 350 23.63 8.42 -13.19
N CYS A 351 24.10 7.79 -14.28
CA CYS A 351 25.11 6.74 -14.19
C CYS A 351 26.42 7.23 -13.56
N ASP A 352 26.89 8.43 -13.95
CA ASP A 352 28.10 9.05 -13.38
C ASP A 352 27.93 9.34 -11.86
N VAL A 353 26.75 9.79 -11.42
CA VAL A 353 26.44 9.99 -9.99
C VAL A 353 26.43 8.67 -9.22
N ILE A 354 25.79 7.63 -9.76
CA ILE A 354 25.77 6.31 -9.09
C ILE A 354 27.17 5.69 -9.03
N GLU A 355 27.99 5.88 -10.07
CA GLU A 355 29.38 5.46 -10.09
C GLU A 355 30.21 6.18 -9.02
N ASP A 356 29.99 7.49 -8.85
CA ASP A 356 30.64 8.29 -7.79
C ASP A 356 30.25 7.83 -6.38
N MET A 357 28.97 7.48 -6.16
CA MET A 357 28.47 6.99 -4.88
C MET A 357 28.93 5.56 -4.56
N THR A 358 28.87 4.65 -5.54
CA THR A 358 29.03 3.20 -5.27
C THR A 358 30.38 2.63 -5.71
N GLY A 359 31.16 3.39 -6.50
CA GLY A 359 32.36 2.92 -7.17
C GLY A 359 32.10 1.99 -8.36
N VAL A 360 30.84 1.67 -8.67
CA VAL A 360 30.46 0.76 -9.76
C VAL A 360 29.51 1.49 -10.71
N ARG A 361 29.88 1.56 -12.00
CA ARG A 361 29.02 2.14 -13.02
C ARG A 361 27.84 1.21 -13.31
N PRO A 362 26.58 1.72 -13.28
CA PRO A 362 25.41 0.93 -13.66
C PRO A 362 25.50 0.43 -15.10
N SER A 363 24.94 -0.75 -15.36
CA SER A 363 24.82 -1.29 -16.72
C SER A 363 24.01 -0.35 -17.61
N ARG A 364 24.37 -0.29 -18.91
CA ARG A 364 23.61 0.45 -19.94
C ARG A 364 22.16 0.00 -20.05
N PHE A 365 21.84 -1.22 -19.60
CA PHE A 365 20.47 -1.70 -19.50
C PHE A 365 19.60 -0.78 -18.65
N PHE A 366 20.09 -0.32 -17.48
CA PHE A 366 19.31 0.58 -16.62
C PHE A 366 19.09 1.96 -17.27
N SER A 367 20.11 2.50 -17.94
CA SER A 367 20.00 3.73 -18.73
C SER A 367 18.95 3.60 -19.83
N PHE A 368 18.91 2.46 -20.53
CA PHE A 368 17.86 2.15 -21.51
C PHE A 368 16.47 2.04 -20.86
N CYS A 369 16.37 1.38 -19.70
CA CYS A 369 15.11 1.25 -18.97
C CYS A 369 14.54 2.61 -18.57
N TRP A 370 15.35 3.48 -17.96
CA TRP A 370 14.91 4.81 -17.52
C TRP A 370 14.51 5.71 -18.67
N ARG A 371 15.21 5.63 -19.81
CA ARG A 371 14.94 6.48 -20.98
C ARG A 371 13.74 6.05 -21.80
N TYR A 372 13.54 4.73 -21.96
CA TYR A 372 12.61 4.19 -22.95
C TYR A 372 11.63 3.19 -22.35
N LEU A 373 12.10 2.11 -21.73
CA LEU A 373 11.22 1.00 -21.35
C LEU A 373 10.21 1.40 -20.26
N THR A 374 10.69 1.93 -19.14
CA THR A 374 9.83 2.34 -18.02
C THR A 374 8.83 3.42 -18.42
N PRO A 375 9.21 4.54 -19.08
CA PRO A 375 8.23 5.55 -19.49
C PRO A 375 7.23 5.00 -20.52
N LEU A 376 7.64 4.12 -21.43
CA LEU A 376 6.72 3.46 -22.38
C LEU A 376 5.69 2.60 -21.64
N VAL A 377 6.13 1.70 -20.75
CA VAL A 377 5.25 0.82 -19.97
C VAL A 377 4.29 1.65 -19.10
N CYS A 378 4.78 2.71 -18.45
CA CYS A 378 3.93 3.61 -17.65
C CYS A 378 2.88 4.32 -18.51
N THR A 379 3.26 4.81 -19.69
CA THR A 379 2.36 5.55 -20.58
C THR A 379 1.30 4.64 -21.19
N VAL A 380 1.68 3.46 -21.67
CA VAL A 380 0.73 2.46 -22.20
C VAL A 380 -0.24 2.02 -21.12
N SER A 381 0.26 1.71 -19.92
CA SER A 381 -0.58 1.30 -18.78
C SER A 381 -1.50 2.43 -18.31
N LEU A 382 -1.04 3.68 -18.36
CA LEU A 382 -1.87 4.86 -18.07
C LEU A 382 -3.01 4.99 -19.08
N ILE A 383 -2.71 4.91 -20.38
CA ILE A 383 -3.74 4.96 -21.44
C ILE A 383 -4.74 3.82 -21.25
N GLY A 384 -4.26 2.61 -20.98
CA GLY A 384 -5.12 1.45 -20.71
C GLY A 384 -6.01 1.65 -19.48
N ALA A 385 -5.46 2.19 -18.39
CA ALA A 385 -6.21 2.44 -17.15
C ALA A 385 -7.30 3.50 -17.36
N LEU A 386 -7.04 4.53 -18.17
CA LEU A 386 -8.03 5.53 -18.54
C LEU A 386 -9.09 4.99 -19.51
N ALA A 387 -8.68 4.19 -20.49
CA ALA A 387 -9.60 3.61 -21.49
C ALA A 387 -10.56 2.57 -20.89
N ASN A 388 -10.08 1.78 -19.93
CA ASN A 388 -10.85 0.74 -19.24
C ASN A 388 -11.49 1.23 -17.93
N TYR A 389 -11.61 2.54 -17.73
CA TYR A 389 -12.22 3.10 -16.53
C TYR A 389 -13.66 2.62 -16.38
N LYS A 390 -13.97 2.09 -15.19
CA LYS A 390 -15.32 1.72 -14.77
C LYS A 390 -15.65 2.46 -13.49
N PRO A 391 -16.86 3.04 -13.35
CA PRO A 391 -17.28 3.65 -12.10
C PRO A 391 -17.16 2.66 -10.93
N LEU A 392 -16.73 3.17 -9.78
CA LEU A 392 -16.61 2.39 -8.55
C LEU A 392 -17.98 1.78 -8.18
N THR A 393 -17.97 0.52 -7.75
CA THR A 393 -19.15 -0.18 -7.23
C THR A 393 -18.78 -0.94 -5.95
N PHE A 394 -19.72 -1.05 -5.01
CA PHE A 394 -19.54 -1.81 -3.77
C PHE A 394 -20.35 -3.11 -3.84
N ASN A 395 -19.68 -4.23 -3.56
CA ASN A 395 -20.25 -5.59 -3.56
C ASN A 395 -21.12 -5.90 -4.79
N ARG A 396 -20.75 -5.37 -5.97
CA ARG A 396 -21.46 -5.47 -7.28
C ARG A 396 -22.92 -5.00 -7.31
N THR A 397 -23.49 -4.60 -6.18
CA THR A 397 -24.91 -4.29 -5.98
C THR A 397 -25.13 -2.81 -5.75
N TYR A 398 -24.20 -2.14 -5.08
CA TYR A 398 -24.28 -0.72 -4.79
C TYR A 398 -23.47 0.09 -5.80
N THR A 399 -24.15 1.01 -6.49
CA THR A 399 -23.54 1.97 -7.42
C THR A 399 -23.39 3.33 -6.75
N TYR A 400 -22.20 3.92 -6.84
CA TYR A 400 -21.93 5.21 -6.22
C TYR A 400 -22.64 6.35 -6.97
N PRO A 401 -23.18 7.36 -6.25
CA PRO A 401 -23.76 8.55 -6.87
C PRO A 401 -22.77 9.28 -7.76
N GLY A 402 -23.26 9.96 -8.81
CA GLY A 402 -22.42 10.68 -9.77
C GLY A 402 -21.50 11.74 -9.15
N TRP A 403 -21.94 12.39 -8.07
CA TRP A 403 -21.13 13.38 -7.34
C TRP A 403 -19.87 12.77 -6.74
N VAL A 404 -19.90 11.49 -6.34
CA VAL A 404 -18.75 10.78 -5.77
C VAL A 404 -17.69 10.55 -6.83
N ASN A 405 -18.10 10.22 -8.06
CA ASN A 405 -17.18 10.05 -9.17
C ASN A 405 -16.49 11.37 -9.52
N VAL A 406 -17.23 12.49 -9.51
CA VAL A 406 -16.65 13.83 -9.70
C VAL A 406 -15.63 14.14 -8.60
N LEU A 407 -15.99 13.91 -7.33
CA LEU A 407 -15.08 14.10 -6.19
C LEU A 407 -13.82 13.21 -6.33
N GLY A 408 -13.98 11.95 -6.71
CA GLY A 408 -12.89 11.01 -6.91
C GLY A 408 -11.93 11.45 -8.02
N TRP A 409 -12.45 11.94 -9.14
CA TRP A 409 -11.61 12.50 -10.20
C TRP A 409 -10.92 13.80 -9.78
N MET A 410 -11.58 14.65 -9.00
CA MET A 410 -10.92 15.82 -8.40
C MET A 410 -9.75 15.41 -7.49
N MET A 411 -9.93 14.38 -6.67
CA MET A 411 -8.84 13.81 -5.85
C MET A 411 -7.69 13.29 -6.72
N THR A 412 -8.01 12.52 -7.77
CA THR A 412 -7.02 11.96 -8.70
C THR A 412 -6.23 13.07 -9.42
N LEU A 413 -6.92 14.11 -9.90
CA LEU A 413 -6.30 15.23 -10.62
C LEU A 413 -5.48 16.14 -9.69
N SER A 414 -5.85 16.25 -8.41
CA SER A 414 -5.14 17.10 -7.44
C SER A 414 -3.67 16.72 -7.29
N SER A 415 -3.35 15.42 -7.26
CA SER A 415 -1.97 14.92 -7.17
C SER A 415 -1.28 14.92 -8.54
N GLY A 416 -1.98 14.50 -9.60
CA GLY A 416 -1.42 14.43 -10.95
C GLY A 416 -1.06 15.80 -11.53
N LEU A 417 -1.92 16.80 -11.37
CA LEU A 417 -1.74 18.12 -11.98
C LEU A 417 -0.83 19.07 -11.17
N ALA A 418 -0.45 18.70 -9.94
CA ALA A 418 0.40 19.55 -9.09
C ALA A 418 1.74 19.90 -9.78
N VAL A 419 2.38 18.90 -10.41
CA VAL A 419 3.67 19.07 -11.11
C VAL A 419 3.55 19.98 -12.34
N PRO A 420 2.65 19.73 -13.32
CA PRO A 420 2.53 20.61 -14.49
C PRO A 420 2.04 22.00 -14.13
N VAL A 421 1.14 22.16 -13.15
CA VAL A 421 0.68 23.48 -12.69
C VAL A 421 1.85 24.29 -12.12
N LEU A 422 2.69 23.68 -11.28
CA LEU A 422 3.88 24.34 -10.73
C LEU A 422 4.88 24.71 -11.84
N ALA A 423 5.10 23.83 -12.82
CA ALA A 423 5.97 24.10 -13.95
C ALA A 423 5.48 25.30 -14.78
N VAL A 424 4.19 25.36 -15.09
CA VAL A 424 3.57 26.49 -15.80
C VAL A 424 3.68 27.78 -14.98
N TYR A 425 3.39 27.71 -13.67
CA TYR A 425 3.50 28.86 -12.77
C TYR A 425 4.92 29.44 -12.80
N LEU A 426 5.96 28.62 -12.61
CA LEU A 426 7.36 29.05 -12.62
C LEU A 426 7.78 29.64 -13.98
N LEU A 427 7.30 29.05 -15.08
CA LEU A 427 7.54 29.58 -16.43
C LEU A 427 6.89 30.94 -16.64
N CYS A 428 5.67 31.14 -16.15
CA CYS A 428 4.94 32.41 -16.26
C CYS A 428 5.56 33.52 -15.40
N THR A 429 5.98 33.20 -14.17
CA THR A 429 6.53 34.19 -13.21
C THR A 429 8.03 34.48 -13.37
N GLY A 430 8.76 33.65 -14.10
CA GLY A 430 10.19 33.83 -14.33
C GLY A 430 10.51 35.17 -15.04
N LYS A 431 11.75 35.64 -14.91
CA LYS A 431 12.24 36.82 -15.65
C LYS A 431 12.95 36.38 -16.93
N GLY A 432 12.85 37.17 -18.01
CA GLY A 432 13.50 36.89 -19.30
C GLY A 432 12.57 36.28 -20.36
N SER A 433 13.13 35.80 -21.48
CA SER A 433 12.37 35.15 -22.56
C SER A 433 11.97 33.70 -22.20
N LEU A 434 10.92 33.16 -22.85
CA LEU A 434 10.47 31.78 -22.61
C LEU A 434 11.61 30.75 -22.76
N LYS A 435 12.45 30.89 -23.79
CA LYS A 435 13.59 29.99 -24.03
C LYS A 435 14.61 30.05 -22.90
N GLN A 436 14.96 31.25 -22.42
CA GLN A 436 15.88 31.41 -21.30
C GLN A 436 15.32 30.83 -20.01
N ARG A 437 14.03 31.06 -19.72
CA ARG A 437 13.35 30.50 -18.55
C ARG A 437 13.35 28.96 -18.57
N CYS A 438 13.02 28.35 -19.71
CA CYS A 438 13.04 26.89 -19.85
C CYS A 438 14.45 26.32 -19.64
N ILE A 439 15.49 26.95 -20.22
CA ILE A 439 16.87 26.49 -20.03
C ILE A 439 17.27 26.60 -18.57
N HIS A 440 16.97 27.74 -17.93
CA HIS A 440 17.31 27.98 -16.53
C HIS A 440 16.60 27.01 -15.57
N LEU A 441 15.30 26.74 -15.76
CA LEU A 441 14.55 25.80 -14.92
C LEU A 441 14.97 24.33 -15.11
N CYS A 442 15.58 24.00 -16.25
CA CYS A 442 16.12 22.67 -16.52
C CYS A 442 17.59 22.52 -16.08
N GLN A 443 18.24 23.57 -15.57
CA GLN A 443 19.58 23.48 -15.00
C GLN A 443 19.52 22.93 -13.57
N CYS A 444 20.53 22.16 -13.21
CA CYS A 444 20.70 21.69 -11.84
C CYS A 444 21.10 22.87 -10.94
N ALA A 445 20.85 22.75 -9.64
CA ALA A 445 21.25 23.77 -8.68
C ALA A 445 22.78 23.95 -8.66
N ASP A 446 23.24 25.19 -8.54
CA ASP A 446 24.66 25.55 -8.63
C ASP A 446 25.50 25.06 -7.43
N ASP A 447 24.83 24.69 -6.33
CA ASP A 447 25.44 24.23 -5.07
C ASP A 447 25.63 22.70 -4.98
N LEU A 448 25.32 21.96 -6.06
CA LEU A 448 25.49 20.51 -6.08
C LEU A 448 26.98 20.12 -6.03
N PRO A 449 27.36 19.13 -5.19
CA PRO A 449 28.73 18.64 -5.16
C PRO A 449 29.12 18.02 -6.50
N LEU A 450 30.28 18.43 -7.02
CA LEU A 450 30.83 17.89 -8.24
C LEU A 450 31.17 16.40 -8.06
N THR A 451 30.73 15.57 -9.02
CA THR A 451 31.16 14.16 -9.08
C THR A 451 32.68 14.07 -9.26
N ARG A 452 33.29 12.95 -8.89
CA ARG A 452 34.73 12.71 -9.10
C ARG A 452 35.16 12.96 -10.54
N LYS A 453 34.38 12.51 -11.51
CA LYS A 453 34.62 12.75 -12.93
C LYS A 453 34.63 14.24 -13.29
N GLN A 454 33.66 15.01 -12.78
CA GLN A 454 33.62 16.45 -12.96
C GLN A 454 34.78 17.17 -12.24
N ARG A 455 35.19 16.70 -11.06
CA ARG A 455 36.39 17.21 -10.37
C ARG A 455 37.67 16.94 -11.17
N GLU A 456 37.80 15.74 -11.73
CA GLU A 456 38.94 15.35 -12.59
C GLU A 456 38.96 16.11 -13.92
N GLU A 457 37.80 16.42 -14.49
CA GLU A 457 37.69 17.28 -15.68
C GLU A 457 38.04 18.74 -15.35
N LEU A 458 37.56 19.26 -14.21
CA LEU A 458 37.88 20.61 -13.75
C LEU A 458 39.37 20.76 -13.43
N SER A 459 39.99 19.78 -12.76
CA SER A 459 41.43 19.80 -12.48
C SER A 459 42.30 19.76 -13.73
N LYS A 460 41.79 19.20 -14.84
CA LYS A 460 42.48 19.23 -16.16
C LYS A 460 42.34 20.59 -16.86
N LEU A 461 41.27 21.33 -16.58
CA LEU A 461 40.99 22.65 -17.17
C LEU A 461 41.65 23.80 -16.39
N THR A 462 41.84 23.64 -15.08
CA THR A 462 42.54 24.60 -14.21
C THR A 462 43.59 23.89 -13.35
N PRO A 463 44.82 23.71 -13.88
CA PRO A 463 45.90 23.04 -13.15
C PRO A 463 46.36 23.79 -11.88
N ASP A 464 46.16 25.12 -11.83
CA ASP A 464 46.74 26.01 -10.80
C ASP A 464 45.74 26.46 -9.71
N ALA A 465 44.55 25.87 -9.61
CA ALA A 465 43.48 26.33 -8.72
C ALA A 465 43.22 25.41 -7.50
N LEU A 466 44.25 24.74 -6.98
CA LEU A 466 44.15 23.85 -5.82
C LEU A 466 45.05 24.30 -4.67
#